data_AF-A0A4R7W7T5-F1
#
_entry.id   AF-A0A4R7W7T5-F1
#
_cell.length_a   1.000
_cell.length_b   1.000
_cell.length_c   1.000
_cell.angle_alpha   90.00
_cell.angle_beta   90.00
_cell.angle_gamma   90.00
#
_symmetry.space_group_name_H-M   'P 1'
#
loop_
_entity.id
_entity.type
_entity.pdbx_description
1 polymer ?
#
loop_
_entity_poly.entity_id
_entity_poly.type
_entity_poly.pdbx_seq_one_letter_code
_entity_poly.pdbx_strand_id
1 'polypeptide(L)'
;MLLFSLSNLTTLTLPTGQHLNHLYYGSGHLHQLNLDGLLISDMERDDLHREIFRTQGKLTSCFGYDAMGRKSWQFASKLPGEKLSQIHNPGDNSLLVDHAYNPIHRRYEYDPAGELTRTLDKLRGEIKYEYEANCTAATPENWSTVKSSDTTLQPTG
;
A
#
# COMPACT_ATOMS: atom_id res chain seq x y z
N MET A 1 30.75 9.92 5.75
CA MET A 1 31.43 8.61 5.92
C MET A 1 30.33 7.56 5.98
N LEU A 2 30.31 6.59 5.07
CA LEU A 2 29.31 5.51 5.05
C LEU A 2 29.85 4.36 5.91
N LEU A 3 29.08 3.89 6.90
CA LEU A 3 29.41 2.70 7.67
C LEU A 3 28.51 1.55 7.21
N PHE A 4 29.09 0.57 6.52
CA PHE A 4 28.41 -0.66 6.12
C PHE A 4 28.81 -1.77 7.11
N SER A 5 27.88 -2.27 7.92
CA SER A 5 27.98 -3.61 8.51
C SER A 5 26.83 -4.45 7.95
N LEU A 6 27.16 -5.30 6.98
CA LEU A 6 26.28 -6.29 6.33
C LEU A 6 24.97 -5.75 5.72
N SER A 7 25.15 -5.13 4.55
CA SER A 7 24.21 -5.04 3.42
C SER A 7 22.93 -4.19 3.54
N ASN A 8 22.92 -3.13 4.35
CA ASN A 8 21.90 -2.07 4.25
C ASN A 8 22.46 -0.70 4.66
N LEU A 9 22.04 0.38 4.00
CA LEU A 9 22.40 1.76 4.36
C LEU A 9 21.71 2.12 5.66
N THR A 10 22.47 2.45 6.71
CA THR A 10 21.95 2.79 8.04
C THR A 10 21.86 4.30 8.28
N THR A 11 22.82 5.08 7.79
CA THR A 11 22.82 6.55 7.92
C THR A 11 23.38 7.20 6.67
N LEU A 12 22.68 8.22 6.17
CA LEU A 12 23.10 9.12 5.12
C LEU A 12 23.25 10.54 5.68
N THR A 13 24.45 11.11 5.60
CA THR A 13 24.67 12.52 5.88
C THR A 13 24.32 13.34 4.64
N LEU A 14 23.33 14.22 4.75
CA LEU A 14 22.92 15.15 3.70
C LEU A 14 23.95 16.29 3.54
N PRO A 15 23.98 17.00 2.41
CA PRO A 15 24.89 18.14 2.20
C PRO A 15 24.73 19.26 3.25
N THR A 16 23.56 19.34 3.89
CA THR A 16 23.24 20.27 4.98
C THR A 16 23.81 19.83 6.34
N GLY A 17 24.46 18.67 6.41
CA GLY A 17 24.99 18.08 7.65
C GLY A 17 23.99 17.23 8.43
N GLN A 18 22.70 17.26 8.07
CA GLN A 18 21.66 16.45 8.69
C GLN A 18 21.84 14.95 8.40
N HIS A 19 21.32 14.10 9.27
CA HIS A 19 21.42 12.65 9.18
C HIS A 19 20.06 12.02 8.89
N LEU A 20 19.92 11.46 7.69
CA LEU A 20 18.81 10.55 7.37
C LEU A 20 19.19 9.15 7.83
N ASN A 21 18.45 8.61 8.80
CA ASN A 21 18.70 7.29 9.38
C ASN A 21 17.65 6.29 8.94
N HIS A 22 18.11 5.07 8.68
CA HIS A 22 17.31 3.91 8.30
C HIS A 22 17.50 2.84 9.37
N LEU A 23 16.43 2.47 10.07
CA LEU A 23 16.45 1.44 11.08
C LEU A 23 15.78 0.20 10.51
N TYR A 24 16.41 -0.96 10.69
CA TYR A 24 15.94 -2.22 10.16
C TYR A 24 15.61 -3.20 11.28
N TYR A 25 14.63 -4.07 11.05
CA TYR A 25 14.44 -5.27 11.85
C TYR A 25 15.66 -6.20 11.72
N GLY A 26 15.83 -7.14 12.66
CA GLY A 26 16.87 -8.17 12.59
C GLY A 26 16.84 -9.02 11.30
N SER A 27 15.68 -9.06 10.61
CA SER A 27 15.50 -9.68 9.28
C SER A 27 15.99 -8.81 8.10
N GLY A 28 16.57 -7.63 8.36
CA GLY A 28 17.06 -6.72 7.33
C GLY A 28 15.98 -5.86 6.66
N HIS A 29 14.76 -5.84 7.20
CA HIS A 29 13.63 -5.10 6.63
C HIS A 29 13.52 -3.71 7.26
N LEU A 30 13.35 -2.67 6.45
CA LEU A 30 13.28 -1.28 6.93
C LEU A 30 12.07 -1.10 7.85
N HIS A 31 12.33 -0.84 9.12
CA HIS A 31 11.31 -0.56 10.13
C HIS A 31 11.00 0.93 10.19
N GLN A 32 12.02 1.80 10.13
CA GLN A 32 11.84 3.22 10.38
C GLN A 32 12.80 4.10 9.58
N LEU A 33 12.32 5.27 9.19
CA LEU A 33 13.08 6.38 8.62
C LEU A 33 12.96 7.61 9.53
N ASN A 34 14.08 8.22 9.87
CA ASN A 34 14.09 9.48 10.62
C ASN A 34 15.15 10.45 10.10
N LEU A 35 14.93 11.75 10.33
CA LEU A 35 15.90 12.82 10.03
C LEU A 35 16.33 13.47 11.35
N ASP A 36 17.59 13.31 11.71
CA ASP A 36 18.13 13.77 13.01
C ASP A 36 17.29 13.29 14.21
N GLY A 37 16.77 12.07 14.13
CA GLY A 37 15.90 11.49 15.16
C GLY A 37 14.41 11.86 15.04
N LEU A 38 14.04 12.80 14.16
CA LEU A 38 12.63 13.08 13.88
C LEU A 38 12.04 12.01 12.96
N LEU A 39 11.06 11.26 13.47
CA LEU A 39 10.36 10.23 12.70
C LEU A 39 9.75 10.81 11.41
N ILE A 40 10.15 10.23 10.27
CA ILE A 40 9.56 10.51 8.95
C ILE A 40 8.53 9.44 8.62
N SER A 41 8.91 8.17 8.76
CA SER A 41 8.06 7.04 8.40
C SER A 41 8.38 5.83 9.26
N ASP A 42 7.33 5.14 9.69
CA ASP A 42 7.40 3.87 10.41
C ASP A 42 6.63 2.79 9.63
N MET A 43 7.11 1.55 9.63
CA MET A 43 6.56 0.43 8.86
C MET A 43 6.43 -0.81 9.73
N GLU A 44 5.21 -1.36 9.78
CA GLU A 44 4.92 -2.64 10.42
C GLU A 44 4.59 -3.69 9.35
N ARG A 45 4.94 -4.93 9.66
CA ARG A 45 4.84 -6.06 8.75
C ARG A 45 4.19 -7.24 9.45
N ASP A 46 3.57 -8.10 8.67
CA ASP A 46 3.11 -9.40 9.15
C ASP A 46 4.27 -10.41 9.26
N ASP A 47 3.95 -11.62 9.72
CA ASP A 47 4.91 -12.72 9.88
C ASP A 47 5.55 -13.18 8.57
N LEU A 48 4.92 -12.87 7.42
CA LEU A 48 5.47 -13.11 6.08
C LEU A 48 6.30 -11.93 5.56
N HIS A 49 6.59 -10.96 6.43
CA HIS A 49 7.35 -9.75 6.16
C HIS A 49 6.74 -8.83 5.10
N ARG A 50 5.42 -8.94 4.88
CA ARG A 50 4.68 -8.05 4.00
C ARG A 50 4.24 -6.85 4.83
N GLU A 51 4.39 -5.66 4.26
CA GLU A 51 3.99 -4.45 4.95
C GLU A 51 2.48 -4.36 5.07
N ILE A 52 1.98 -4.25 6.30
CA ILE A 52 0.55 -4.13 6.60
C ILE A 52 0.18 -2.72 7.03
N PHE A 53 1.18 -1.92 7.42
CA PHE A 53 0.96 -0.60 8.00
C PHE A 53 2.18 0.31 7.77
N ARG A 54 1.93 1.58 7.43
CA ARG A 54 2.96 2.63 7.31
C ARG A 54 2.46 3.98 7.81
N THR A 55 3.25 4.66 8.62
CA THR A 55 3.10 6.11 8.86
C THR A 55 4.02 6.89 7.94
N GLN A 56 3.58 8.07 7.50
CA GLN A 56 4.41 9.03 6.79
C GLN A 56 3.93 10.46 7.09
N GLY A 57 4.62 11.13 8.02
CA GLY A 57 4.12 12.36 8.62
C GLY A 57 2.74 12.15 9.25
N LYS A 58 1.72 12.86 8.75
CA LYS A 58 0.32 12.76 9.23
C LYS A 58 -0.52 11.69 8.50
N LEU A 59 0.05 11.03 7.50
CA LEU A 59 -0.66 10.03 6.71
C LEU A 59 -0.35 8.64 7.24
N THR A 60 -1.38 7.84 7.42
CA THR A 60 -1.27 6.42 7.75
C THR A 60 -1.80 5.61 6.57
N SER A 61 -1.03 4.66 6.07
CA SER A 61 -1.45 3.72 5.03
C SER A 61 -1.54 2.32 5.60
N CYS A 62 -2.58 1.59 5.21
CA CYS A 62 -2.78 0.21 5.61
C CYS A 62 -2.95 -0.66 4.36
N PHE A 63 -2.47 -1.89 4.44
CA PHE A 63 -2.46 -2.84 3.35
C PHE A 63 -2.91 -4.20 3.86
N GLY A 64 -3.59 -4.95 3.00
CA GLY A 64 -3.80 -6.35 3.30
C GLY A 64 -3.86 -7.19 2.04
N TYR A 65 -3.73 -8.48 2.31
CA TYR A 65 -3.36 -9.47 1.33
C TYR A 65 -4.33 -10.65 1.40
N ASP A 66 -4.59 -11.25 0.25
CA ASP A 66 -5.33 -12.50 0.20
C ASP A 66 -4.47 -13.69 0.67
N ALA A 67 -5.07 -14.88 0.72
CA ALA A 67 -4.40 -16.10 1.15
C ALA A 67 -3.22 -16.51 0.24
N MET A 68 -3.19 -16.02 -1.00
CA MET A 68 -2.08 -16.23 -1.94
C MET A 68 -0.98 -15.16 -1.81
N GLY A 69 -1.18 -14.18 -0.93
CA GLY A 69 -0.25 -13.08 -0.66
C GLY A 69 -0.28 -11.96 -1.68
N ARG A 70 -1.31 -11.89 -2.53
CA ARG A 70 -1.53 -10.75 -3.42
C ARG A 70 -2.25 -9.65 -2.65
N LYS A 71 -1.93 -8.39 -2.95
CA LYS A 71 -2.55 -7.25 -2.25
C LYS A 71 -4.05 -7.19 -2.61
N SER A 72 -4.93 -7.47 -1.65
CA SER A 72 -6.38 -7.43 -1.85
C SER A 72 -6.96 -6.04 -1.65
N TRP A 73 -6.33 -5.20 -0.84
CA TRP A 73 -6.82 -3.85 -0.56
C TRP A 73 -5.70 -2.94 -0.05
N GLN A 74 -5.93 -1.63 -0.14
CA GLN A 74 -5.14 -0.62 0.53
C GLN A 74 -5.98 0.63 0.81
N PHE A 75 -5.66 1.34 1.89
CA PHE A 75 -6.21 2.67 2.10
C PHE A 75 -5.18 3.59 2.77
N ALA A 76 -5.41 4.88 2.64
CA ALA A 76 -4.65 5.90 3.34
C ALA A 76 -5.61 6.83 4.10
N SER A 77 -5.25 7.19 5.32
CA SER A 77 -6.06 7.97 6.25
C SER A 77 -5.22 9.00 6.99
N LYS A 78 -5.84 10.10 7.42
CA LYS A 78 -5.21 11.05 8.35
C LYS A 78 -5.45 10.70 9.82
N LEU A 79 -6.15 9.59 10.09
CA LEU A 79 -6.30 9.09 11.44
C LEU A 79 -4.93 8.63 11.99
N PRO A 80 -4.67 8.82 13.29
CA PRO A 80 -3.46 8.34 13.92
C PRO A 80 -3.27 6.83 13.74
N GLY A 81 -2.01 6.43 13.63
CA GLY A 81 -1.62 5.05 13.42
C GLY A 81 -2.21 4.05 14.40
N GLU A 82 -2.19 4.40 15.68
CA GLU A 82 -2.74 3.58 16.78
C GLU A 82 -4.22 3.23 16.61
N LYS A 83 -5.00 4.09 15.93
CA LYS A 83 -6.42 3.82 15.66
C LYS A 83 -6.62 2.83 14.51
N LEU A 84 -5.58 2.58 13.71
CA LEU A 84 -5.64 1.83 12.47
C LEU A 84 -4.81 0.55 12.52
N SER A 85 -3.89 0.40 13.47
CA SER A 85 -3.01 -0.78 13.61
C SER A 85 -3.76 -2.10 13.84
N GLN A 86 -5.02 -2.05 14.27
CA GLN A 86 -5.85 -3.25 14.49
C GLN A 86 -6.64 -3.70 13.25
N ILE A 87 -6.56 -2.98 12.12
CA ILE A 87 -7.32 -3.29 10.92
C ILE A 87 -6.60 -4.37 10.12
N HIS A 88 -6.94 -5.62 10.39
CA HIS A 88 -6.40 -6.78 9.67
C HIS A 88 -7.11 -7.03 8.33
N ASN A 89 -8.40 -6.71 8.22
CA ASN A 89 -9.20 -6.84 6.98
C ASN A 89 -10.32 -5.77 6.92
N PRO A 90 -10.34 -4.87 5.92
CA PRO A 90 -11.39 -3.89 5.68
C PRO A 90 -12.58 -4.49 4.95
N GLY A 91 -12.50 -5.75 4.48
CA GLY A 91 -13.64 -6.47 3.92
C GLY A 91 -14.83 -6.53 4.89
N ASP A 92 -14.54 -6.55 6.20
CA ASP A 92 -15.54 -6.52 7.28
C ASP A 92 -15.83 -5.10 7.79
N ASN A 93 -15.00 -4.10 7.44
CA ASN A 93 -15.13 -2.71 7.88
C ASN A 93 -15.57 -1.81 6.72
N SER A 94 -16.85 -1.95 6.35
CA SER A 94 -17.60 -1.01 5.48
C SER A 94 -17.39 0.47 5.87
N LEU A 95 -17.07 0.73 7.14
CA LEU A 95 -16.79 2.05 7.70
C LEU A 95 -15.59 2.78 7.05
N LEU A 96 -14.66 2.10 6.36
CA LEU A 96 -13.42 2.71 5.85
C LEU A 96 -13.44 3.02 4.35
N VAL A 97 -14.28 2.34 3.56
CA VAL A 97 -14.43 2.62 2.13
C VAL A 97 -15.04 4.01 1.94
N ASP A 98 -16.08 4.29 2.71
CA ASP A 98 -16.86 5.53 2.58
C ASP A 98 -16.47 6.61 3.61
N HIS A 99 -15.52 6.33 4.49
CA HIS A 99 -15.11 7.30 5.49
C HIS A 99 -14.54 8.58 4.87
N ALA A 100 -15.06 9.73 5.27
CA ALA A 100 -14.62 11.04 4.79
C ALA A 100 -13.10 11.28 5.00
N TYR A 101 -12.50 10.63 6.00
CA TYR A 101 -11.08 10.78 6.34
C TYR A 101 -10.12 9.88 5.55
N ASN A 102 -10.64 9.02 4.67
CA ASN A 102 -9.86 8.10 3.85
C ASN A 102 -9.83 8.61 2.40
N PRO A 103 -8.88 9.49 2.04
CA PRO A 103 -8.78 10.06 0.69
C PRO A 103 -8.45 9.01 -0.38
N ILE A 104 -7.81 7.90 -0.01
CA ILE A 104 -7.44 6.84 -0.93
C ILE A 104 -7.94 5.52 -0.34
N HIS A 105 -8.74 4.79 -1.11
CA HIS A 105 -9.11 3.42 -0.81
C HIS A 105 -9.16 2.63 -2.13
N ARG A 106 -8.54 1.45 -2.15
CA ARG A 106 -8.51 0.56 -3.30
C ARG A 106 -8.76 -0.89 -2.90
N ARG A 107 -9.49 -1.63 -3.73
CA ARG A 107 -9.63 -3.09 -3.67
C ARG A 107 -9.21 -3.70 -4.99
N TYR A 108 -8.66 -4.89 -4.89
CA TYR A 108 -8.16 -5.66 -6.01
C TYR A 108 -8.83 -7.02 -6.01
N GLU A 109 -9.30 -7.44 -7.16
CA GLU A 109 -9.81 -8.79 -7.38
C GLU A 109 -8.97 -9.45 -8.45
N TYR A 110 -8.77 -10.75 -8.27
CA TYR A 110 -7.93 -11.55 -9.12
C TYR A 110 -8.68 -12.81 -9.53
N ASP A 111 -8.35 -13.33 -10.70
CA ASP A 111 -8.82 -14.64 -11.13
C ASP A 111 -8.03 -15.78 -10.44
N PRO A 112 -8.43 -17.06 -10.65
CA PRO A 112 -7.71 -18.20 -10.12
C PRO A 112 -6.30 -18.39 -10.70
N ALA A 113 -6.01 -17.83 -11.88
CA ALA A 113 -4.69 -17.93 -12.50
C ALA A 113 -3.67 -16.96 -11.88
N GLY A 114 -4.14 -15.91 -11.20
CA GLY A 114 -3.27 -14.90 -10.60
C GLY A 114 -3.51 -13.49 -11.10
N GLU A 115 -4.25 -13.33 -12.20
CA GLU A 115 -4.33 -12.09 -12.96
C GLU A 115 -5.31 -11.11 -12.32
N LEU A 116 -4.96 -9.82 -12.36
CA LEU A 116 -5.75 -8.74 -11.76
C LEU A 116 -6.97 -8.43 -12.63
N THR A 117 -8.16 -8.89 -12.26
CA THR A 117 -9.37 -8.69 -13.08
C THR A 117 -10.14 -7.42 -12.76
N ARG A 118 -9.97 -6.87 -11.55
CA ARG A 118 -10.71 -5.67 -11.12
C ARG A 118 -9.92 -4.82 -10.15
N THR A 119 -9.99 -3.50 -10.33
CA THR A 119 -9.58 -2.50 -9.35
C THR A 119 -10.75 -1.58 -9.04
N LEU A 120 -11.14 -1.51 -7.77
CA LEU A 120 -12.09 -0.52 -7.25
C LEU A 120 -11.28 0.58 -6.56
N ASP A 121 -11.31 1.81 -7.07
CA ASP A 121 -10.64 2.97 -6.46
C ASP A 121 -11.67 4.06 -6.12
N LYS A 122 -11.65 4.55 -4.87
CA LYS A 122 -12.61 5.57 -4.40
C LYS A 122 -12.61 6.85 -5.24
N LEU A 123 -11.45 7.27 -5.75
CA LEU A 123 -11.30 8.50 -6.53
C LEU A 123 -11.43 8.26 -8.03
N ARG A 124 -11.04 7.07 -8.50
CA ARG A 124 -10.96 6.76 -9.93
C ARG A 124 -12.09 5.86 -10.45
N GLY A 125 -12.97 5.41 -9.55
CA GLY A 125 -14.01 4.46 -9.87
C GLY A 125 -13.46 3.06 -10.12
N GLU A 126 -14.18 2.30 -10.93
CA GLU A 126 -13.88 0.90 -11.23
C GLU A 126 -13.09 0.75 -12.54
N ILE A 127 -12.12 -0.15 -12.53
CA ILE A 127 -11.41 -0.60 -13.73
C ILE A 127 -11.49 -2.12 -13.78
N LYS A 128 -11.90 -2.66 -14.93
CA LYS A 128 -11.90 -4.10 -15.21
C LYS A 128 -10.85 -4.43 -16.25
N TYR A 129 -10.23 -5.59 -16.06
CA TYR A 129 -9.21 -6.13 -16.95
C TYR A 129 -9.66 -7.50 -17.44
N GLU A 130 -9.41 -7.76 -18.71
CA GLU A 130 -9.63 -9.06 -19.34
C GLU A 130 -8.33 -9.52 -19.96
N TYR A 131 -8.04 -10.82 -19.83
CA TYR A 131 -6.81 -11.43 -20.30
C TYR A 131 -7.14 -12.54 -21.27
N GLU A 132 -6.51 -12.52 -22.44
CA GLU A 132 -6.57 -13.64 -23.38
C GLU A 132 -5.55 -14.71 -22.96
N ALA A 133 -5.93 -15.99 -23.08
CA ALA A 133 -5.20 -17.15 -22.55
C ALA A 133 -3.79 -17.39 -23.14
N ASN A 134 -3.27 -16.50 -23.99
CA ASN A 134 -2.13 -16.77 -24.88
C ASN A 134 -0.89 -15.87 -24.65
N CYS A 135 -0.80 -15.12 -23.55
CA CYS A 135 0.32 -14.19 -23.35
C CYS A 135 1.60 -14.85 -22.78
N THR A 136 2.31 -15.65 -23.59
CA THR A 136 3.77 -15.75 -23.45
C THR A 136 4.41 -14.51 -24.08
N ALA A 137 4.98 -13.64 -23.24
CA ALA A 137 5.62 -12.35 -23.58
C ALA A 137 4.67 -11.30 -24.22
N ALA A 138 3.85 -10.63 -23.39
CA ALA A 138 2.99 -9.55 -23.85
C ALA A 138 3.77 -8.22 -24.04
N THR A 139 3.79 -7.71 -25.27
CA THR A 139 4.07 -6.30 -25.55
C THR A 139 2.91 -5.41 -25.05
N PRO A 140 3.13 -4.10 -24.82
CA PRO A 140 2.16 -3.17 -24.23
C PRO A 140 0.92 -2.87 -25.07
N GLU A 141 0.55 -3.72 -26.02
CA GLU A 141 -0.50 -3.49 -27.02
C GLU A 141 -1.66 -4.50 -26.95
N ASN A 142 -1.58 -5.49 -26.06
CA ASN A 142 -2.70 -6.42 -25.77
C ASN A 142 -3.54 -6.03 -24.54
N TRP A 143 -3.49 -4.77 -24.09
CA TRP A 143 -4.37 -4.30 -23.01
C TRP A 143 -5.73 -3.89 -23.56
N SER A 144 -6.80 -4.58 -23.18
CA SER A 144 -8.15 -4.02 -23.21
C SER A 144 -8.45 -3.47 -21.82
N THR A 145 -8.15 -2.19 -21.58
CA THR A 145 -8.65 -1.51 -20.38
C THR A 145 -10.09 -1.12 -20.62
N VAL A 146 -11.03 -1.87 -20.07
CA VAL A 146 -12.42 -1.42 -19.97
C VAL A 146 -12.52 -0.52 -18.75
N LYS A 147 -12.38 0.80 -18.95
CA LYS A 147 -12.74 1.78 -17.93
C LYS A 147 -14.26 1.86 -17.85
N SER A 148 -14.84 1.13 -16.91
CA SER A 148 -16.23 1.30 -16.51
C SER A 148 -16.28 2.45 -15.49
N SER A 149 -16.50 3.68 -15.96
CA SER A 149 -16.85 4.79 -15.07
C SER A 149 -18.32 4.69 -14.67
N ASP A 150 -18.68 3.72 -13.84
CA ASP A 150 -20.00 3.73 -13.20
C ASP A 150 -19.92 4.62 -11.94
N THR A 151 -20.06 5.93 -12.16
CA THR A 151 -20.28 6.91 -11.09
C THR A 151 -21.76 6.94 -10.75
N THR A 152 -22.27 5.89 -10.12
CA THR A 152 -23.59 5.89 -9.47
C THR A 152 -23.43 5.72 -7.97
N LEU A 153 -22.75 6.68 -7.32
CA LEU A 153 -23.07 6.98 -5.93
C LEU A 153 -24.38 7.77 -5.95
N GLN A 154 -25.48 7.08 -5.64
CA GLN A 154 -26.74 7.76 -5.36
C GLN A 154 -26.55 8.73 -4.18
N PRO A 155 -27.12 9.94 -4.22
CA PRO A 155 -27.16 10.80 -3.04
C PRO A 155 -28.06 10.13 -2.00
N THR A 156 -27.48 9.74 -0.87
CA THR A 156 -28.27 9.47 0.35
C THR A 156 -28.88 10.81 0.78
N GLY A 157 -30.20 10.89 0.75
CA GLY A 157 -30.98 11.99 1.31
C GLY A 157 -30.95 12.03 2.84
#